data_AF-A0A3Q9BPB9-F1
#
_entry.id   AF-A0A3Q9BPB9-F1
#
_cell.length_a   1.000
_cell.length_b   1.000
_cell.length_c   1.000
_cell.angle_alpha   90.00
_cell.angle_beta   90.00
_cell.angle_gamma   90.00
#
_symmetry.space_group_name_H-M   'P 1'
#
loop_
_entity.id
_entity.type
_entity.pdbx_description
1 polymer ?
#
loop_
_entity_poly.entity_id
_entity_poly.type
_entity_poly.pdbx_seq_one_letter_code
_entity_poly.pdbx_strand_id
1 'polypeptide(L)' 'MCVLAIRAILARLASLAVSLEWNHAFSQNWALLANLEIKQLLANLGGSPLSKNKTNLTLTAGINYNF' A
#
# COMPACT_ATOMS: atom_id res chain seq x y z
N MET A 1 -1.55 0.95 -21.84
CA MET A 1 -0.41 1.64 -21.20
C MET A 1 -0.24 1.06 -19.80
N CYS A 2 0.96 0.70 -19.39
CA CYS A 2 1.24 0.09 -18.08
C CYS A 2 1.94 1.11 -17.18
N VAL A 3 1.42 1.35 -15.98
CA VAL A 3 2.01 2.28 -15.01
C VAL A 3 2.29 1.51 -13.72
N LEU A 4 3.54 1.60 -13.24
CA LEU A 4 3.96 1.10 -11.95
C LEU A 4 4.34 2.30 -11.08
N ALA A 5 3.70 2.43 -9.93
CA ALA A 5 3.97 3.49 -8.97
C ALA A 5 4.33 2.91 -7.61
N ILE A 6 5.43 3.40 -7.02
CA ILE A 6 5.82 3.08 -5.64
C ILE A 6 5.61 4.34 -4.80
N ARG A 7 4.88 4.22 -3.69
CA ARG A 7 4.67 5.31 -2.74
C ARG A 7 5.07 4.85 -1.34
N ALA A 8 5.93 5.63 -0.70
CA ALA A 8 6.28 5.43 0.71
C ALA A 8 5.74 6.63 1.51
N ILE A 9 5.00 6.34 2.58
CA ILE A 9 4.46 7.35 3.51
C ILE A 9 5.05 7.06 4.89
N LEU A 10 5.83 8.02 5.38
CA LEU A 10 6.34 8.03 6.75
C LEU A 10 5.49 9.00 7.56
N ALA A 11 4.64 8.48 8.44
CA ALA A 11 3.90 9.32 9.39
C ALA A 11 4.84 9.65 10.56
N ARG A 12 5.06 10.95 10.82
CA ARG A 12 6.16 11.50 11.65
C ARG A 12 6.48 10.81 12.98
N LEU A 13 5.61 9.99 13.60
CA LEU A 13 5.88 9.40 14.92
C LEU A 13 5.25 8.00 15.20
N ALA A 14 4.72 7.23 14.23
CA ALA A 14 4.00 5.99 14.61
C ALA A 14 3.91 4.86 13.57
N SER A 15 4.10 5.12 12.28
CA SER A 15 3.97 4.07 11.27
C SER A 15 4.71 4.39 9.98
N LEU A 16 5.22 3.33 9.37
CA LEU A 16 5.73 3.31 8.01
C LEU A 16 4.74 2.56 7.14
N ALA A 17 4.34 3.16 6.02
CA ALA A 17 3.52 2.50 5.01
C ALA A 17 4.24 2.56 3.66
N VAL A 18 4.32 1.42 2.97
CA VAL A 18 4.84 1.31 1.61
C VAL A 18 3.74 0.68 0.76
N SER A 19 3.41 1.31 -0.36
CA SER A 19 2.48 0.76 -1.34
C SER A 19 3.12 0.68 -2.72
N LEU A 20 2.82 -0.43 -3.41
CA LEU A 20 3.12 -0.68 -4.80
C LEU A 20 1.80 -0.77 -5.55
N GLU A 21 1.62 0.10 -6.53
CA GLU A 21 0.43 0.12 -7.38
C GLU A 21 0.83 -0.22 -8.83
N TRP A 22 0.16 -1.23 -9.37
CA TRP A 22 0.26 -1.63 -10.77
C TRP A 22 -1.08 -1.38 -11.46
N ASN A 23 -1.03 -0.61 -12.54
CA ASN A 23 -2.19 -0.32 -13.38
C ASN A 23 -1.89 -0.70 -14.83
N HIS A 24 -2.74 -1.56 -15.41
CA HIS A 24 -2.62 -2.01 -16.78
C HIS A 24 -3.90 -1.76 -17.57
N ALA A 25 -3.89 -0.72 -18.41
CA ALA A 25 -4.95 -0.49 -19.39
C ALA A 25 -4.79 -1.45 -20.57
N PHE A 26 -5.76 -2.35 -20.75
CA PHE A 26 -5.82 -3.34 -21.85
C PHE A 26 -6.87 -2.99 -22.91
N SER A 27 -7.71 -1.99 -22.66
CA SER A 27 -8.63 -1.39 -23.63
C SER A 27 -8.74 0.12 -23.39
N GLN A 28 -9.42 0.85 -24.27
CA GLN A 28 -9.70 2.29 -24.10
C GLN A 28 -10.54 2.56 -22.84
N ASN A 29 -11.44 1.63 -22.50
CA ASN A 29 -12.34 1.75 -21.35
C ASN A 29 -11.96 0.84 -20.18
N TRP A 30 -11.03 -0.11 -20.35
CA TRP A 30 -10.78 -1.12 -19.33
C TRP A 30 -9.33 -1.12 -18.82
N ALA A 31 -9.19 -1.21 -17.50
CA ALA A 31 -7.91 -1.34 -16.83
C ALA A 31 -7.95 -2.37 -15.69
N LEU A 32 -6.84 -3.07 -15.49
CA LEU A 32 -6.57 -3.87 -14.32
C LEU A 32 -5.80 -3.06 -13.30
N LEU A 33 -6.19 -3.15 -12.04
CA LEU A 33 -5.52 -2.51 -10.91
C LEU A 33 -5.08 -3.60 -9.93
N ALA A 34 -3.83 -3.55 -9.51
CA ALA A 34 -3.34 -4.30 -8.37
C ALA A 34 -2.59 -3.36 -7.43
N ASN A 35 -2.85 -3.47 -6.14
CA ASN A 35 -2.19 -2.71 -5.11
C ASN A 35 -1.70 -3.65 -4.01
N LEU A 36 -0.43 -3.54 -3.66
CA LEU A 36 0.18 -4.19 -2.52
C LEU A 36 0.58 -3.12 -1.52
N GLU A 37 0.01 -3.15 -0.33
CA GLU A 37 0.31 -2.23 0.76
C GLU A 37 0.89 -2.97 1.96
N ILE A 38 2.01 -2.47 2.47
CA ILE A 38 2.69 -2.95 3.67
C ILE A 38 2.69 -1.82 4.68
N LYS A 39 2.04 -2.01 5.82
CA LYS A 39 1.98 -1.06 6.93
C LYS A 39 2.67 -1.66 8.15
N GLN A 40 3.75 -1.02 8.60
CA GLN A 40 4.44 -1.34 9.85
C GLN A 40 4.11 -0.26 10.88
N LEU A 41 3.48 -0.66 11.99
CA LEU A 41 3.36 0.18 13.17
C LEU A 41 4.69 0.12 13.93
N LEU A 42 5.38 1.26 14.00
CA LEU A 42 6.56 1.40 14.84
C LEU A 42 6.07 1.80 16.22
N ALA A 43 6.21 0.87 17.18
CA ALA A 43 5.84 1.17 18.54
C ALA A 43 6.67 2.33 19.10
N ASN A 44 5.99 3.30 19.70
CA ASN A 44 6.64 4.43 20.35
C ASN A 44 7.62 3.96 21.43
N LEU A 45 8.79 4.59 21.43
CA LEU A 45 9.89 4.46 22.38
C LEU A 45 9.49 4.99 23.77
N GLY A 46 8.52 4.33 24.40
CA GLY A 46 7.94 4.74 25.69
C GLY A 46 7.58 3.55 26.56
N GLY A 47 8.59 2.76 26.95
CA GLY A 47 8.56 1.95 28.17
C GLY A 47 7.63 0.73 28.25
N SER A 48 6.89 0.35 27.20
CA SER A 48 6.02 -0.84 27.26
C SER A 48 6.68 -2.06 26.62
N PRO A 49 7.05 -3.11 27.39
CA PRO A 49 7.69 -4.33 26.88
C PRO A 49 6.76 -5.20 26.01
N LEU A 50 5.51 -4.77 25.78
CA LEU A 50 4.47 -5.51 25.07
C LEU A 50 4.16 -4.96 23.67
N SER A 51 4.88 -3.94 23.21
CA SER A 51 4.59 -3.33 21.91
C SER A 51 5.14 -4.19 20.76
N LYS A 52 4.38 -5.21 20.38
CA LYS A 52 4.68 -6.01 19.19
C LYS A 52 4.58 -5.11 17.96
N ASN A 53 5.69 -4.97 17.22
CA ASN A 53 5.68 -4.45 15.86
C ASN A 53 4.63 -5.21 15.06
N LYS A 54 3.57 -4.51 14.63
CA LYS A 54 2.51 -5.12 13.82
C LYS A 54 2.73 -4.74 12.37
N THR A 55 3.02 -5.75 11.55
CA THR A 55 3.07 -5.63 10.10
C THR A 55 1.74 -6.10 9.54
N ASN A 56 1.04 -5.23 8.82
CA ASN A 56 -0.15 -5.57 8.06
C ASN A 56 0.21 -5.56 6.58
N LEU A 57 -0.16 -6.62 5.87
CA LEU A 57 -0.03 -6.73 4.42
C LEU A 57 -1.44 -6.76 3.82
N THR A 58 -1.69 -5.89 2.86
CA THR A 58 -2.97 -5.79 2.16
C THR A 58 -2.70 -5.92 0.67
N LEU A 59 -3.33 -6.92 0.04
CA LEU A 59 -3.34 -7.08 -1.41
C LEU A 59 -4.73 -6.78 -1.91
N THR A 60 -4.83 -5.84 -2.85
CA THR A 60 -6.08 -5.47 -3.52
C THR A 60 -5.91 -5.68 -5.01
N ALA A 61 -6.89 -6.31 -5.66
CA ALA A 61 -6.95 -6.41 -7.11
C ALA A 61 -8.35 -6.00 -7.58
N GLY A 62 -8.43 -5.32 -8.72
CA GLY A 62 -9.68 -4.81 -9.25
C GLY A 62 -9.64 -4.60 -10.75
N ILE A 63 -10.83 -4.48 -11.33
CA ILE A 63 -11.03 -4.11 -12.73
C ILE A 63 -11.73 -2.75 -12.71
N ASN A 64 -11.21 -1.80 -13.46
CA ASN A 64 -11.80 -0.47 -13.61
C ASN A 64 -12.38 -0.31 -15.03
N TYR A 65 -13.56 0.31 -15.10
CA TYR A 65 -14.20 0.71 -16.35
C TYR A 65 -14.32 2.24 -16.39
N ASN A 66 -13.71 2.86 -17.40
CA ASN A 66 -13.84 4.29 -17.66
C ASN A 66 -14.95 4.51 -18.70
N PHE A 67 -15.99 5.23 -18.29
CA PHE A 67 -17.09 5.68 -19.15
C PHE A 67 -16.65 6.81 -20.08
#